data_AF-A0A925Q0U2-F1
#
_entry.id   AF-A0A925Q0U2-F1
#
_cell.length_a   1.000
_cell.length_b   1.000
_cell.length_c   1.000
_cell.angle_alpha   90.00
_cell.angle_beta   90.00
_cell.angle_gamma   90.00
#
_symmetry.space_group_name_H-M   'P 1'
#
loop_
_entity.id
_entity.type
_entity.pdbx_description
1 polymer ?
#
loop_
_entity_poly.entity_id
_entity_poly.type
_entity_poly.pdbx_seq_one_letter_code
_entity_poly.pdbx_strand_id
1 'polypeptide(L)'
;MKLATLRQGGRDGQLAIVNRDLSHCELVPDIAPTLQAALDGWDRISPVLAERAAALDRGSLPGHLMPFDPVKCMAPLPRAYHWVDGSAYVNHVELVRKARKAEMPESFWTDPLVYQGGSDDLLGARDEVPFGDESWGIDLEAEIAVIVDDVAMGTNALDASEHIKLLALVNDWSLRNLIPGELAKGFGFYQSKPSTSFSPVVVTPDELGPAWRDSKIHLPLVSRINGEHFGRPDAGTDMTFNFAQLIAHVTKTRRLRAGAIVGSGTVSNYDRSRGASCLAEKRMLELIESGTARTPFLKFGDRVSIEMLDAEGRSVFGAIENRVVKGD
;
A
#
# COMPACT_ATOMS: atom_id res chain seq x y z
N MET A 1 -16.89 1.21 5.79
CA MET A 1 -17.10 2.14 4.64
C MET A 1 -15.87 2.22 3.74
N LYS A 2 -16.08 2.69 2.49
CA LYS A 2 -15.04 2.89 1.47
C LYS A 2 -14.91 4.39 1.12
N LEU A 3 -13.69 4.92 1.09
CA LEU A 3 -13.40 6.33 0.81
C LEU A 3 -12.40 6.47 -0.34
N ALA A 4 -12.55 7.51 -1.15
CA ALA A 4 -11.63 7.87 -2.23
C ALA A 4 -11.36 9.37 -2.24
N THR A 5 -10.31 9.78 -2.95
CA THR A 5 -10.00 11.19 -3.21
C THR A 5 -10.05 11.43 -4.71
N LEU A 6 -10.99 12.28 -5.15
CA LEU A 6 -11.14 12.64 -6.56
C LEU A 6 -10.20 13.79 -6.93
N ARG A 7 -9.70 13.78 -8.17
CA ARG A 7 -8.79 14.77 -8.77
C ARG A 7 -9.50 16.09 -9.09
N GLN A 8 -10.00 16.75 -8.07
CA GLN A 8 -10.62 18.07 -8.09
C GLN A 8 -10.47 18.72 -6.71
N GLY A 9 -10.55 20.04 -6.61
CA GLY A 9 -10.41 20.71 -5.30
C GLY A 9 -8.97 21.00 -4.86
N GLY A 10 -7.98 20.87 -5.75
CA GLY A 10 -6.60 21.30 -5.52
C GLY A 10 -5.65 20.16 -5.15
N ARG A 11 -4.61 20.46 -4.37
CA ARG A 11 -3.49 19.54 -4.09
C ARG A 11 -3.87 18.30 -3.27
N ASP A 12 -4.88 18.42 -2.41
CA ASP A 12 -5.35 17.33 -1.56
C ASP A 12 -6.57 16.59 -2.15
N GLY A 13 -6.97 16.96 -3.37
CA GLY A 13 -8.18 16.46 -4.01
C GLY A 13 -9.46 16.79 -3.23
N GLN A 14 -10.52 16.02 -3.47
CA GLN A 14 -11.78 16.13 -2.76
C GLN A 14 -12.26 14.75 -2.30
N LEU A 15 -12.66 14.67 -1.02
CA LEU A 15 -13.14 13.42 -0.42
C LEU A 15 -14.46 12.96 -1.03
N ALA A 16 -14.53 11.67 -1.35
CA ALA A 16 -15.75 10.97 -1.74
C ALA A 16 -15.95 9.71 -0.88
N ILE A 17 -17.21 9.41 -0.58
CA ILE A 17 -17.61 8.06 -0.18
C ILE A 17 -17.87 7.22 -1.43
N VAL A 18 -17.52 5.94 -1.39
CA VAL A 18 -17.71 4.99 -2.50
C VAL A 18 -18.57 3.83 -2.00
N ASN A 19 -19.49 3.35 -2.82
CA ASN A 19 -20.32 2.22 -2.45
C ASN A 19 -19.54 0.90 -2.51
N ARG A 20 -20.07 -0.15 -1.87
CA ARG A 20 -19.35 -1.42 -1.70
C ARG A 20 -18.94 -2.11 -2.99
N ASP A 21 -19.74 -2.02 -4.04
CA ASP A 21 -19.45 -2.63 -5.34
C ASP A 21 -18.57 -1.76 -6.26
N LEU A 22 -18.13 -0.59 -5.78
CA LEU A 22 -17.27 0.37 -6.49
C LEU A 22 -17.89 0.90 -7.79
N SER A 23 -19.22 0.98 -7.88
CA SER A 23 -19.92 1.51 -9.06
C SER A 23 -20.28 2.99 -8.95
N HIS A 24 -20.50 3.49 -7.73
CA HIS A 24 -20.96 4.86 -7.50
C HIS A 24 -20.24 5.51 -6.31
N CYS A 25 -20.17 6.84 -6.36
CA CYS A 25 -19.61 7.66 -5.30
C CYS A 25 -20.43 8.94 -5.08
N GLU A 26 -20.22 9.56 -3.92
CA GLU A 26 -20.78 10.86 -3.56
C GLU A 26 -19.65 11.71 -2.93
N LEU A 27 -19.53 12.96 -3.39
CA LEU A 27 -18.67 13.94 -2.75
C LEU A 27 -19.29 14.42 -1.44
N VAL A 28 -18.48 14.58 -0.40
CA VAL A 28 -18.98 14.92 0.95
C VAL A 28 -18.36 16.21 1.53
N PRO A 29 -18.31 17.34 0.78
CA PRO A 29 -17.67 18.57 1.24
C PRO A 29 -18.35 19.19 2.47
N ASP A 30 -19.62 18.88 2.71
CA ASP A 30 -20.39 19.27 3.89
C ASP A 30 -19.93 18.53 5.16
N ILE A 31 -19.32 17.35 5.02
CA ILE A 31 -18.80 16.54 6.13
C ILE A 31 -17.30 16.83 6.32
N ALA A 32 -16.50 16.65 5.26
CA ALA A 32 -15.08 16.95 5.25
C ALA A 32 -14.60 17.23 3.81
N PRO A 33 -13.82 18.30 3.58
CA PRO A 33 -13.38 18.67 2.24
C PRO A 33 -12.35 17.69 1.65
N THR A 34 -11.52 17.07 2.50
CA THR A 34 -10.42 16.17 2.11
C THR A 34 -10.35 14.98 3.06
N LEU A 35 -9.68 13.90 2.64
CA LEU A 35 -9.45 12.74 3.50
C LEU A 35 -8.61 13.11 4.73
N GLN A 36 -7.59 13.95 4.58
CA GLN A 36 -6.80 14.44 5.70
C GLN A 36 -7.66 15.20 6.72
N ALA A 37 -8.56 16.09 6.27
CA ALA A 37 -9.46 16.80 7.17
C ALA A 37 -10.44 15.86 7.91
N ALA A 38 -10.84 14.75 7.27
CA ALA A 38 -11.62 13.71 7.93
C ALA A 38 -10.80 12.99 9.01
N LEU A 39 -9.54 12.65 8.72
CA LEU A 39 -8.62 11.99 9.65
C LEU A 39 -8.24 12.87 10.85
N ASP A 40 -8.04 14.17 10.64
CA ASP A 40 -7.75 15.16 11.70
C ASP A 40 -8.88 15.23 12.76
N GLY A 41 -10.10 14.81 12.40
CA GLY A 41 -11.28 14.81 13.26
C GLY A 41 -12.02 13.47 13.28
N TRP A 42 -11.30 12.35 13.14
CA TRP A 42 -11.87 11.05 12.79
C TRP A 42 -13.01 10.60 13.71
N ASP A 43 -12.87 10.70 15.03
CA ASP A 43 -13.89 10.24 15.98
C ASP A 43 -15.24 10.95 15.81
N ARG A 44 -15.21 12.22 15.38
CA ARG A 44 -16.42 13.01 15.12
C ARG A 44 -16.94 12.80 13.69
N ILE A 45 -16.04 12.64 12.72
CA ILE A 45 -16.37 12.65 11.29
C ILE A 45 -16.74 11.26 10.78
N SER A 46 -16.04 10.21 11.24
CA SER A 46 -16.22 8.84 10.77
C SER A 46 -17.65 8.31 10.97
N PRO A 47 -18.35 8.54 12.10
CA PRO A 47 -19.74 8.11 12.24
C PRO A 47 -20.68 8.74 11.20
N VAL A 48 -20.46 10.02 10.87
CA VAL A 48 -21.28 10.75 9.87
C VAL A 48 -21.00 10.24 8.46
N LEU A 49 -19.72 10.00 8.13
CA LEU A 49 -19.33 9.37 6.86
C LEU A 49 -19.90 7.95 6.75
N ALA A 50 -19.88 7.17 7.82
CA ALA A 50 -20.40 5.80 7.84
C ALA A 50 -21.91 5.76 7.62
N GLU A 51 -22.67 6.68 8.22
CA GLU A 51 -24.11 6.81 7.98
C GLU A 51 -24.40 7.17 6.51
N ARG A 52 -23.65 8.13 5.95
CA ARG A 52 -23.78 8.52 4.54
C ARG A 52 -23.41 7.38 3.60
N ALA A 53 -22.33 6.65 3.87
CA ALA A 53 -21.90 5.48 3.11
C ALA A 53 -22.96 4.37 3.15
N ALA A 54 -23.54 4.08 4.32
CA ALA A 54 -24.62 3.11 4.43
C ALA A 54 -25.89 3.55 3.68
N ALA A 55 -26.18 4.85 3.63
CA ALA A 55 -27.28 5.38 2.83
C ALA A 55 -27.02 5.25 1.32
N LEU A 56 -25.78 5.46 0.88
CA LEU A 56 -25.32 5.23 -0.50
C LEU A 56 -25.47 3.76 -0.90
N ASP A 57 -25.00 2.83 -0.06
CA ASP A 57 -25.10 1.39 -0.31
C ASP A 57 -26.55 0.90 -0.42
N ARG A 58 -27.49 1.52 0.32
CA ARG A 58 -28.93 1.21 0.23
C ARG A 58 -29.64 1.90 -0.94
N GLY A 59 -28.95 2.74 -1.72
CA GLY A 59 -29.56 3.55 -2.79
C GLY A 59 -30.58 4.57 -2.27
N SER A 60 -30.42 5.02 -1.01
CA SER A 60 -31.39 5.87 -0.30
C SER A 60 -31.02 7.36 -0.28
N LEU A 61 -29.91 7.74 -0.92
CA LEU A 61 -29.48 9.13 -1.03
C LEU A 61 -30.32 9.88 -2.07
N PRO A 62 -30.77 11.12 -1.75
CA PRO A 62 -31.46 11.95 -2.71
C PRO A 62 -30.49 12.53 -3.74
N GLY A 63 -30.75 12.33 -5.04
CA GLY A 63 -30.02 13.00 -6.12
C GLY A 63 -29.43 12.06 -7.18
N HIS A 64 -28.65 12.64 -8.10
CA HIS A 64 -27.92 11.88 -9.12
C HIS A 64 -26.58 11.40 -8.56
N LEU A 65 -26.48 10.09 -8.30
CA LEU A 65 -25.22 9.45 -7.91
C LEU A 65 -24.19 9.57 -9.03
N MET A 66 -22.94 9.85 -8.67
CA MET A 66 -21.86 9.93 -9.64
C MET A 66 -21.30 8.52 -9.88
N PRO A 67 -21.17 8.05 -11.13
CA PRO A 67 -20.42 6.83 -11.41
C PRO A 67 -19.00 6.94 -10.85
N PHE A 68 -18.57 5.91 -10.13
CA PHE A 68 -17.21 5.85 -9.62
C PHE A 68 -16.26 5.48 -10.76
N ASP A 69 -15.22 6.29 -10.96
CA ASP A 69 -14.23 6.11 -12.02
C ASP A 69 -12.83 6.24 -11.41
N PRO A 70 -12.09 5.12 -11.27
CA PRO A 70 -10.72 5.12 -10.74
C PRO A 70 -9.75 6.04 -11.49
N VAL A 71 -10.00 6.36 -12.77
CA VAL A 71 -9.15 7.28 -13.57
C VAL A 71 -9.23 8.71 -13.02
N LYS A 72 -10.34 9.07 -12.39
CA LYS A 72 -10.54 10.37 -11.76
C LYS A 72 -10.02 10.43 -10.33
N CYS A 73 -9.48 9.35 -9.80
CA CYS A 73 -8.94 9.30 -8.44
C CYS A 73 -7.47 9.78 -8.42
N MET A 74 -7.09 10.37 -7.31
CA MET A 74 -5.69 10.52 -6.88
C MET A 74 -5.33 9.36 -5.94
N ALA A 75 -4.13 9.35 -5.36
CA ALA A 75 -3.92 8.55 -4.15
C ALA A 75 -4.92 8.99 -3.06
N PRO A 76 -5.36 8.09 -2.15
CA PRO A 76 -6.32 8.45 -1.09
C PRO A 76 -5.86 9.65 -0.26
N LEU A 77 -4.57 9.70 0.08
CA LEU A 77 -3.87 10.91 0.50
C LEU A 77 -2.88 11.28 -0.62
N PRO A 78 -3.17 12.27 -1.49
CA PRO A 78 -2.26 12.65 -2.58
C PRO A 78 -0.90 13.12 -2.09
N ARG A 79 -0.89 13.65 -0.88
CA ARG A 79 0.26 13.97 -0.06
C ARG A 79 -0.11 13.68 1.39
N ALA A 80 0.85 13.20 2.16
CA ALA A 80 0.70 12.86 3.56
C ALA A 80 1.83 13.49 4.36
N TYR A 81 1.62 13.62 5.67
CA TYR A 81 2.65 14.12 6.57
C TYR A 81 3.69 13.05 6.94
N HIS A 82 3.40 11.78 6.67
CA HIS A 82 4.26 10.66 7.02
C HIS A 82 3.96 9.41 6.18
N TRP A 83 4.98 8.87 5.54
CA TRP A 83 5.00 7.52 4.95
C TRP A 83 6.20 6.77 5.54
N VAL A 84 5.92 5.69 6.27
CA VAL A 84 6.93 4.77 6.78
C VAL A 84 6.58 3.39 6.28
N ASP A 85 7.56 2.70 5.70
CA ASP A 85 7.35 1.37 5.17
C ASP A 85 8.18 0.34 5.91
N GLY A 86 7.56 -0.81 6.15
CA GLY A 86 8.12 -1.91 6.92
C GLY A 86 8.80 -2.97 6.07
N SER A 87 9.30 -4.01 6.72
CA SER A 87 9.58 -5.29 6.07
C SER A 87 9.01 -6.41 6.92
N ALA A 88 7.68 -6.46 6.98
CA ALA A 88 6.94 -7.37 7.85
C ALA A 88 7.10 -8.84 7.46
N TYR A 89 7.33 -9.11 6.17
CA TYR A 89 7.52 -10.46 5.64
C TYR A 89 9.01 -10.77 5.60
N VAL A 90 9.58 -11.24 6.71
CA VAL A 90 11.03 -11.46 6.85
C VAL A 90 11.57 -12.49 5.84
N ASN A 91 10.72 -13.38 5.31
CA ASN A 91 11.06 -14.25 4.17
C ASN A 91 11.64 -13.46 2.99
N HIS A 92 11.08 -12.28 2.67
CA HIS A 92 11.58 -11.44 1.58
C HIS A 92 13.04 -11.01 1.83
N VAL A 93 13.33 -10.54 3.05
CA VAL A 93 14.67 -10.12 3.46
C VAL A 93 15.65 -11.28 3.49
N GLU A 94 15.19 -12.46 3.92
CA GLU A 94 15.97 -13.69 3.93
C GLU A 94 16.43 -14.07 2.50
N LEU A 95 15.54 -13.96 1.51
CA LEU A 95 15.87 -14.24 0.10
C LEU A 95 16.92 -13.27 -0.45
N VAL A 96 16.80 -11.97 -0.13
CA VAL A 96 17.80 -10.96 -0.51
C VAL A 96 19.19 -11.32 0.02
N ARG A 97 19.25 -11.79 1.27
CA ARG A 97 20.50 -12.19 1.93
C ARG A 97 21.07 -13.49 1.34
N LYS A 98 20.24 -14.52 1.15
CA LYS A 98 20.62 -15.79 0.53
C LYS A 98 21.18 -15.59 -0.89
N ALA A 99 20.52 -14.78 -1.71
CA ALA A 99 20.98 -14.43 -3.05
C ALA A 99 22.36 -13.74 -3.07
N ARG A 100 22.72 -13.05 -1.99
CA ARG A 100 24.03 -12.40 -1.80
C ARG A 100 25.03 -13.24 -1.01
N LYS A 101 24.70 -14.49 -0.67
CA LYS A 101 25.51 -15.38 0.19
C LYS A 101 25.86 -14.74 1.55
N ALA A 102 24.94 -13.94 2.09
CA ALA A 102 25.09 -13.28 3.38
C ALA A 102 24.19 -13.96 4.42
N GLU A 103 24.69 -14.06 5.65
CA GLU A 103 23.90 -14.51 6.80
C GLU A 103 22.92 -13.41 7.23
N MET A 104 21.71 -13.82 7.65
CA MET A 104 20.71 -12.90 8.18
C MET A 104 20.85 -12.85 9.71
N PRO A 105 20.99 -11.65 10.33
CA PRO A 105 21.01 -11.54 11.78
C PRO A 105 19.73 -12.10 12.41
N GLU A 106 19.85 -12.86 13.50
CA GLU A 106 18.70 -13.43 14.22
C GLU A 106 17.71 -12.35 14.68
N SER A 107 18.22 -11.15 14.99
CA SER A 107 17.39 -10.02 15.41
C SER A 107 16.32 -9.62 14.39
N PHE A 108 16.48 -9.93 13.10
CA PHE A 108 15.50 -9.57 12.06
C PHE A 108 14.16 -10.28 12.25
N TRP A 109 14.13 -11.39 13.00
CA TRP A 109 12.90 -12.11 13.35
C TRP A 109 12.15 -11.50 14.54
N THR A 110 12.77 -10.59 15.29
CA THR A 110 12.22 -10.04 16.54
C THR A 110 12.23 -8.51 16.61
N ASP A 111 13.00 -7.85 15.73
CA ASP A 111 13.08 -6.40 15.63
C ASP A 111 12.68 -5.96 14.20
N PRO A 112 11.50 -5.31 14.04
CA PRO A 112 11.02 -4.87 12.74
C PRO A 112 12.01 -3.95 12.02
N LEU A 113 12.11 -4.12 10.70
CA LEU A 113 12.78 -3.17 9.83
C LEU A 113 11.75 -2.17 9.31
N VAL A 114 12.09 -0.88 9.37
CA VAL A 114 11.31 0.19 8.76
C VAL A 114 12.23 1.22 8.12
N TYR A 115 11.75 1.96 7.12
CA TYR A 115 12.40 3.16 6.61
C TYR A 115 11.39 4.27 6.35
N GLN A 116 11.85 5.52 6.39
CA GLN A 116 11.02 6.68 6.05
C GLN A 116 11.00 6.87 4.53
N GLY A 117 9.82 6.83 3.92
CA GLY A 117 9.63 7.11 2.49
C GLY A 117 9.17 8.54 2.20
N GLY A 118 9.19 8.91 0.91
CA GLY A 118 8.62 10.17 0.42
C GLY A 118 7.10 10.15 0.50
N SER A 119 6.49 11.25 0.94
CA SER A 119 5.03 11.33 1.17
C SER A 119 4.37 12.58 0.58
N ASP A 120 5.13 13.44 -0.08
CA ASP A 120 4.65 14.72 -0.58
C ASP A 120 4.07 14.68 -2.00
N ASP A 121 4.27 13.59 -2.73
CA ASP A 121 3.77 13.37 -4.10
C ASP A 121 3.45 11.88 -4.33
N LEU A 122 2.29 11.43 -3.85
CA LEU A 122 1.84 10.04 -3.94
C LEU A 122 0.96 9.82 -5.19
N LEU A 123 1.19 8.71 -5.89
CA LEU A 123 0.58 8.44 -7.18
C LEU A 123 -0.77 7.73 -7.05
N GLY A 124 -1.73 8.14 -7.87
CA GLY A 124 -3.02 7.50 -7.99
C GLY A 124 -2.94 6.16 -8.71
N ALA A 125 -3.99 5.35 -8.49
CA ALA A 125 -4.12 4.02 -9.04
C ALA A 125 -4.04 3.94 -10.58
N ARG A 126 -4.33 5.04 -11.29
CA ARG A 126 -4.37 5.10 -12.76
C ARG A 126 -3.34 6.05 -13.36
N ASP A 127 -2.45 6.60 -12.52
CA ASP A 127 -1.41 7.50 -13.00
C ASP A 127 -0.38 6.74 -13.83
N GLU A 128 0.18 7.42 -14.83
CA GLU A 128 1.44 6.99 -15.43
C GLU A 128 2.57 7.22 -14.42
N VAL A 129 3.55 6.33 -14.39
CA VAL A 129 4.63 6.33 -13.40
C VAL A 129 5.94 6.66 -14.11
N PRO A 130 6.43 7.90 -13.99
CA PRO A 130 7.60 8.37 -14.73
C PRO A 130 8.91 7.89 -14.11
N PHE A 131 9.83 7.39 -14.94
CA PHE A 131 11.19 7.08 -14.55
C PHE A 131 12.20 7.62 -15.56
N GLY A 132 13.38 8.02 -15.09
CA GLY A 132 14.42 8.60 -15.94
C GLY A 132 15.13 7.58 -16.84
N ASP A 133 15.38 6.37 -16.34
CA ASP A 133 16.12 5.33 -17.06
C ASP A 133 15.69 3.92 -16.62
N GLU A 134 15.41 3.04 -17.59
CA GLU A 134 15.10 1.63 -17.35
C GLU A 134 16.28 0.84 -16.79
N SER A 135 17.51 1.32 -17.00
CA SER A 135 18.74 0.70 -16.49
C SER A 135 18.81 0.72 -14.96
N TRP A 136 18.01 1.56 -14.31
CA TRP A 136 17.91 1.63 -12.85
C TRP A 136 17.18 0.44 -12.21
N GLY A 137 16.61 -0.46 -13.04
CA GLY A 137 15.98 -1.69 -12.57
C GLY A 137 14.63 -1.42 -11.92
N ILE A 138 13.70 -0.86 -12.70
CA ILE A 138 12.34 -0.51 -12.27
C ILE A 138 11.59 -1.78 -11.84
N ASP A 139 11.05 -1.77 -10.64
CA ASP A 139 10.35 -2.91 -10.05
C ASP A 139 9.08 -2.47 -9.33
N LEU A 140 8.08 -3.36 -9.34
CA LEU A 140 6.91 -3.25 -8.48
C LEU A 140 7.23 -3.81 -7.09
N GLU A 141 6.51 -3.32 -6.08
CA GLU A 141 6.42 -3.95 -4.77
C GLU A 141 4.97 -3.90 -4.32
N ALA A 142 4.26 -5.03 -4.48
CA ALA A 142 2.87 -5.12 -4.07
C ALA A 142 2.76 -5.30 -2.55
N GLU A 143 2.12 -4.33 -1.90
CA GLU A 143 2.03 -4.25 -0.44
C GLU A 143 0.65 -3.81 0.05
N ILE A 144 0.51 -3.75 1.37
CA ILE A 144 -0.64 -3.21 2.07
C ILE A 144 -0.15 -2.09 2.98
N ALA A 145 -0.97 -1.06 3.14
CA ALA A 145 -0.74 -0.03 4.15
C ALA A 145 -1.96 0.17 5.04
N VAL A 146 -1.70 0.65 6.25
CA VAL A 146 -2.71 1.20 7.15
C VAL A 146 -2.51 2.70 7.32
N ILE A 147 -3.61 3.42 7.51
CA ILE A 147 -3.61 4.84 7.88
C ILE A 147 -4.15 4.95 9.31
N VAL A 148 -3.40 5.65 10.15
CA VAL A 148 -3.70 5.78 11.58
C VAL A 148 -4.27 7.16 11.93
N ASP A 149 -4.94 7.24 13.08
CA ASP A 149 -5.18 8.51 13.78
C ASP A 149 -3.91 8.95 14.56
N ASP A 150 -4.03 9.86 15.53
CA ASP A 150 -2.91 10.23 16.38
C ASP A 150 -2.47 9.05 17.28
N VAL A 151 -1.22 8.60 17.13
CA VAL A 151 -0.62 7.56 17.96
C VAL A 151 0.43 8.20 18.87
N ALA A 152 0.27 8.01 20.18
CA ALA A 152 1.20 8.52 21.17
C ALA A 152 2.59 7.87 21.03
N MET A 153 3.62 8.60 21.47
CA MET A 153 4.96 8.03 21.59
C MET A 153 4.95 6.96 22.69
N GLY A 154 5.54 5.80 22.40
CA GLY A 154 5.63 4.67 23.33
C GLY A 154 4.38 3.80 23.38
N THR A 155 3.42 3.97 22.47
CA THR A 155 2.26 3.06 22.34
C THR A 155 2.74 1.62 22.10
N ASN A 156 2.21 0.67 22.87
CA ASN A 156 2.55 -0.74 22.72
C ASN A 156 1.72 -1.41 21.61
N ALA A 157 2.09 -2.63 21.21
CA ALA A 157 1.45 -3.31 20.08
C ALA A 157 -0.02 -3.72 20.33
N LEU A 158 -0.48 -3.84 21.59
CA LEU A 158 -1.89 -4.15 21.86
C LEU A 158 -2.75 -2.92 21.58
N ASP A 159 -2.34 -1.78 22.12
CA ASP A 159 -3.06 -0.50 21.99
C ASP A 159 -2.94 0.07 20.57
N ALA A 160 -1.82 -0.19 19.88
CA ALA A 160 -1.58 0.26 18.51
C ALA A 160 -2.65 -0.19 17.49
N SER A 161 -3.33 -1.32 17.75
CA SER A 161 -4.35 -1.85 16.85
C SER A 161 -5.61 -0.97 16.76
N GLU A 162 -5.96 -0.26 17.83
CA GLU A 162 -7.14 0.62 17.90
C GLU A 162 -6.96 1.91 17.06
N HIS A 163 -5.71 2.24 16.74
CA HIS A 163 -5.35 3.42 15.97
C HIS A 163 -5.49 3.23 14.45
N ILE A 164 -5.66 2.00 13.96
CA ILE A 164 -5.80 1.69 12.53
C ILE A 164 -7.21 2.09 12.06
N LYS A 165 -7.32 3.09 11.17
CA LYS A 165 -8.61 3.61 10.70
C LYS A 165 -8.95 3.17 9.29
N LEU A 166 -7.95 3.08 8.43
CA LEU A 166 -8.12 2.78 7.02
C LEU A 166 -7.03 1.87 6.51
N LEU A 167 -7.33 1.09 5.47
CA LEU A 167 -6.39 0.21 4.77
C LEU A 167 -6.34 0.55 3.28
N ALA A 168 -5.17 0.37 2.66
CA ALA A 168 -4.93 0.58 1.23
C ALA A 168 -4.09 -0.56 0.64
N LEU A 169 -4.16 -0.74 -0.67
CA LEU A 169 -3.10 -1.44 -1.42
C LEU A 169 -2.04 -0.43 -1.85
N VAL A 170 -0.81 -0.91 -1.98
CA VAL A 170 0.36 -0.09 -2.29
C VAL A 170 1.16 -0.74 -3.41
N ASN A 171 1.71 0.09 -4.29
CA ASN A 171 2.85 -0.27 -5.13
C ASN A 171 4.05 0.61 -4.75
N ASP A 172 4.98 0.05 -3.99
CA ASP A 172 6.17 0.77 -3.55
C ASP A 172 7.31 0.66 -4.58
N TRP A 173 7.17 1.44 -5.65
CA TRP A 173 8.08 1.42 -6.78
C TRP A 173 9.54 1.50 -6.35
N SER A 174 10.35 0.61 -6.91
CA SER A 174 11.75 0.44 -6.52
C SER A 174 12.69 0.48 -7.71
N LEU A 175 13.83 1.14 -7.54
CA LEU A 175 14.92 1.21 -8.53
C LEU A 175 16.08 0.32 -8.07
N ARG A 176 15.97 -0.98 -8.36
CA ARG A 176 16.78 -2.03 -7.73
C ARG A 176 18.28 -1.90 -7.96
N ASN A 177 18.69 -1.33 -9.10
CA ASN A 177 20.11 -1.16 -9.41
C ASN A 177 20.72 0.06 -8.71
N LEU A 178 19.90 0.99 -8.20
CA LEU A 178 20.37 2.11 -7.38
C LEU A 178 20.51 1.73 -5.89
N ILE A 179 19.69 0.78 -5.41
CA ILE A 179 19.63 0.36 -4.01
C ILE A 179 21.02 0.02 -3.42
N PRO A 180 21.87 -0.83 -4.03
CA PRO A 180 23.14 -1.22 -3.41
C PRO A 180 24.07 -0.04 -3.16
N GLY A 181 24.18 0.86 -4.14
CA GLY A 181 25.02 2.06 -4.04
C GLY A 181 24.47 3.06 -3.03
N GLU A 182 23.15 3.22 -2.98
CA GLU A 182 22.51 4.13 -2.02
C GLU A 182 22.63 3.62 -0.58
N LEU A 183 22.33 2.35 -0.32
CA LEU A 183 22.47 1.76 1.01
C LEU A 183 23.93 1.72 1.49
N ALA A 184 24.91 1.57 0.59
CA ALA A 184 26.32 1.62 0.93
C ALA A 184 26.76 2.99 1.48
N LYS A 185 26.00 4.07 1.21
CA LYS A 185 26.24 5.41 1.80
C LYS A 185 25.80 5.48 3.27
N GLY A 186 24.98 4.53 3.74
CA GLY A 186 24.56 4.43 5.15
C GLY A 186 23.40 5.35 5.55
N PHE A 187 22.68 5.94 4.60
CA PHE A 187 21.60 6.92 4.85
C PHE A 187 20.20 6.40 4.47
N GLY A 188 20.03 5.08 4.37
CA GLY A 188 18.76 4.47 3.97
C GLY A 188 18.45 4.69 2.49
N PHE A 189 17.17 4.69 2.16
CA PHE A 189 16.67 4.89 0.80
C PHE A 189 16.26 6.35 0.58
N TYR A 190 16.46 6.84 -0.63
CA TYR A 190 15.95 8.14 -1.07
C TYR A 190 15.72 8.14 -2.58
N GLN A 191 16.78 8.04 -3.38
CA GLN A 191 16.68 8.01 -4.84
C GLN A 191 16.13 6.67 -5.34
N SER A 192 16.41 5.57 -4.64
CA SER A 192 16.00 4.26 -5.12
C SER A 192 14.54 3.90 -4.81
N LYS A 193 13.84 4.76 -4.06
CA LYS A 193 12.43 4.63 -3.66
C LYS A 193 11.67 5.89 -4.12
N PRO A 194 11.29 5.98 -5.41
CA PRO A 194 10.49 7.08 -5.96
C PRO A 194 9.06 7.10 -5.40
N SER A 195 8.22 8.01 -5.91
CA SER A 195 6.82 8.15 -5.49
C SER A 195 6.04 6.84 -5.54
N THR A 196 5.43 6.48 -4.41
CA THR A 196 4.63 5.27 -4.20
C THR A 196 3.21 5.44 -4.79
N SER A 197 2.65 4.38 -5.39
CA SER A 197 1.24 4.37 -5.84
C SER A 197 0.32 3.72 -4.82
N PHE A 198 -0.94 4.16 -4.78
CA PHE A 198 -1.97 3.62 -3.89
C PHE A 198 -3.24 3.17 -4.64
N SER A 199 -3.99 2.25 -4.04
CA SER A 199 -5.33 1.86 -4.51
C SER A 199 -6.29 3.05 -4.63
N PRO A 200 -7.28 3.01 -5.53
CA PRO A 200 -8.19 4.15 -5.72
C PRO A 200 -9.10 4.39 -4.50
N VAL A 201 -9.26 3.37 -3.66
CA VAL A 201 -10.08 3.41 -2.45
C VAL A 201 -9.28 2.94 -1.24
N VAL A 202 -9.55 3.55 -0.10
CA VAL A 202 -9.23 3.04 1.23
C VAL A 202 -10.49 2.54 1.92
N VAL A 203 -10.36 1.49 2.73
CA VAL A 203 -11.50 0.88 3.42
C VAL A 203 -11.28 0.88 4.93
N THR A 204 -12.35 1.00 5.70
CA THR A 204 -12.28 0.76 7.15
C THR A 204 -12.15 -0.74 7.43
N PRO A 205 -11.53 -1.16 8.55
CA PRO A 205 -11.29 -2.58 8.84
C PRO A 205 -12.54 -3.47 8.79
N ASP A 206 -13.72 -2.95 9.16
CA ASP A 206 -14.98 -3.69 9.13
C ASP A 206 -15.41 -4.12 7.71
N GLU A 207 -14.98 -3.43 6.65
CA GLU A 207 -15.29 -3.83 5.27
C GLU A 207 -14.59 -5.14 4.86
N LEU A 208 -13.54 -5.54 5.56
CA LEU A 208 -12.84 -6.81 5.33
C LEU A 208 -13.47 -7.98 6.12
N GLY A 209 -14.37 -7.69 7.07
CA GLY A 209 -15.02 -8.71 7.89
C GLY A 209 -14.02 -9.71 8.51
N PRO A 210 -14.25 -11.03 8.39
CA PRO A 210 -13.36 -12.06 8.95
C PRO A 210 -11.95 -12.10 8.34
N ALA A 211 -11.73 -11.45 7.18
CA ALA A 211 -10.41 -11.35 6.57
C ALA A 211 -9.50 -10.37 7.32
N TRP A 212 -10.05 -9.44 8.11
CA TRP A 212 -9.26 -8.62 9.02
C TRP A 212 -9.20 -9.26 10.40
N ARG A 213 -8.03 -9.77 10.78
CA ARG A 213 -7.78 -10.34 12.12
C ARG A 213 -6.30 -10.25 12.46
N ASP A 214 -6.01 -10.12 13.76
CA ASP A 214 -4.65 -9.98 14.30
C ASP A 214 -3.87 -8.79 13.70
N SER A 215 -4.58 -7.72 13.33
CA SER A 215 -4.03 -6.56 12.60
C SER A 215 -3.33 -6.94 11.28
N LYS A 216 -3.91 -7.91 10.56
CA LYS A 216 -3.48 -8.35 9.23
C LYS A 216 -4.70 -8.57 8.33
N ILE A 217 -4.51 -8.43 7.03
CA ILE A 217 -5.47 -8.87 6.02
C ILE A 217 -5.12 -10.31 5.62
N HIS A 218 -6.10 -11.22 5.62
CA HIS A 218 -5.93 -12.62 5.24
C HIS A 218 -6.64 -12.90 3.92
N LEU A 219 -6.14 -12.28 2.85
CA LEU A 219 -6.58 -12.46 1.47
C LEU A 219 -5.38 -12.46 0.52
N PRO A 220 -5.50 -13.10 -0.67
CA PRO A 220 -4.48 -13.01 -1.71
C PRO A 220 -4.32 -11.59 -2.26
N LEU A 221 -3.08 -11.11 -2.37
CA LEU A 221 -2.72 -9.89 -3.09
C LEU A 221 -2.35 -10.25 -4.52
N VAL A 222 -3.24 -9.99 -5.47
CA VAL A 222 -3.08 -10.40 -6.87
C VAL A 222 -2.35 -9.33 -7.66
N SER A 223 -1.22 -9.68 -8.24
CA SER A 223 -0.44 -8.82 -9.13
C SER A 223 -0.37 -9.38 -10.56
N ARG A 224 -0.35 -8.48 -11.53
CA ARG A 224 -0.18 -8.79 -12.96
C ARG A 224 0.82 -7.84 -13.60
N ILE A 225 1.55 -8.35 -14.59
CA ILE A 225 2.45 -7.55 -15.42
C ILE A 225 2.04 -7.78 -16.87
N ASN A 226 1.70 -6.71 -17.59
CA ASN A 226 1.22 -6.76 -18.98
C ASN A 226 0.01 -7.69 -19.18
N GLY A 227 -0.88 -7.75 -18.18
CA GLY A 227 -2.05 -8.63 -18.17
C GLY A 227 -1.79 -10.06 -17.68
N GLU A 228 -0.53 -10.50 -17.71
CA GLU A 228 -0.11 -11.82 -17.27
C GLU A 228 -0.04 -11.92 -15.75
N HIS A 229 -0.47 -13.05 -15.21
CA HIS A 229 -0.44 -13.29 -13.77
C HIS A 229 1.01 -13.34 -13.25
N PHE A 230 1.30 -12.55 -12.22
CA PHE A 230 2.64 -12.48 -11.62
C PHE A 230 2.69 -13.10 -10.22
N GLY A 231 1.76 -12.72 -9.35
CA GLY A 231 1.66 -13.25 -7.99
C GLY A 231 0.27 -13.16 -7.39
N ARG A 232 0.06 -13.97 -6.36
CA ARG A 232 -1.11 -14.03 -5.47
C ARG A 232 -0.73 -14.48 -4.05
N PRO A 233 0.37 -14.00 -3.45
CA PRO A 233 0.68 -14.36 -2.07
C PRO A 233 -0.44 -13.89 -1.15
N ASP A 234 -0.72 -14.67 -0.11
CA ASP A 234 -1.67 -14.32 0.92
C ASP A 234 -1.03 -13.33 1.90
N ALA A 235 -1.71 -12.21 2.12
CA ALA A 235 -1.20 -11.13 2.95
C ALA A 235 -1.10 -11.47 4.44
N GLY A 236 -1.88 -12.42 4.94
CA GLY A 236 -1.87 -12.79 6.36
C GLY A 236 -0.80 -13.84 6.66
N THR A 237 -0.41 -14.58 5.63
CA THR A 237 0.57 -15.68 5.68
C THR A 237 1.99 -15.13 5.69
N ASP A 238 2.85 -15.72 6.53
CA ASP A 238 4.29 -15.37 6.67
C ASP A 238 4.62 -13.91 7.02
N MET A 239 3.61 -13.09 7.35
CA MET A 239 3.81 -11.75 7.91
C MET A 239 4.32 -11.89 9.35
N THR A 240 5.63 -11.76 9.56
CA THR A 240 6.31 -11.90 10.85
C THR A 240 5.84 -10.84 11.85
N PHE A 241 5.67 -9.60 11.38
CA PHE A 241 5.21 -8.48 12.21
C PHE A 241 3.88 -7.95 11.70
N ASN A 242 2.82 -7.95 12.51
CA ASN A 242 1.54 -7.34 12.13
C ASN A 242 1.62 -5.80 12.17
N PHE A 243 0.58 -5.13 11.67
CA PHE A 243 0.57 -3.65 11.64
C PHE A 243 0.68 -3.02 13.03
N ALA A 244 0.09 -3.62 14.05
CA ALA A 244 0.16 -3.08 15.40
C ALA A 244 1.59 -3.14 15.99
N GLN A 245 2.36 -4.19 15.67
CA GLN A 245 3.78 -4.29 15.99
C GLN A 245 4.62 -3.26 15.22
N LEU A 246 4.34 -3.04 13.93
CA LEU A 246 5.01 -2.00 13.15
C LEU A 246 4.75 -0.60 13.73
N ILE A 247 3.50 -0.27 14.05
CA ILE A 247 3.12 1.00 14.67
C ILE A 247 3.83 1.18 16.02
N ALA A 248 3.83 0.16 16.88
CA ALA A 248 4.54 0.21 18.16
C ALA A 248 6.06 0.42 17.99
N HIS A 249 6.67 -0.22 16.99
CA HIS A 249 8.07 -0.02 16.65
C HIS A 249 8.35 1.43 16.23
N VAL A 250 7.57 1.96 15.29
CA VAL A 250 7.73 3.33 14.77
C VAL A 250 7.48 4.38 15.86
N THR A 251 6.52 4.14 16.75
CA THR A 251 6.17 5.08 17.82
C THR A 251 7.05 5.00 19.06
N LYS A 252 8.04 4.10 19.10
CA LYS A 252 8.95 3.94 20.24
C LYS A 252 9.58 5.25 20.73
N THR A 253 9.90 6.17 19.81
CA THR A 253 10.61 7.44 20.11
C THR A 253 9.96 8.68 19.49
N ARG A 254 8.78 8.53 18.88
CA ARG A 254 8.03 9.63 18.28
C ARG A 254 6.54 9.32 18.27
N ARG A 255 5.72 10.34 18.04
CA ARG A 255 4.30 10.18 17.74
C ARG A 255 4.10 9.91 16.25
N LEU A 256 3.00 9.26 15.89
CA LEU A 256 2.42 9.36 14.56
C LEU A 256 1.23 10.33 14.62
N ARG A 257 1.05 11.11 13.56
CA ARG A 257 -0.08 12.04 13.44
C ARG A 257 -1.17 11.41 12.60
N ALA A 258 -2.41 11.86 12.80
CA ALA A 258 -3.53 11.43 11.97
C ALA A 258 -3.22 11.58 10.47
N GLY A 259 -3.46 10.52 9.70
CA GLY A 259 -3.06 10.44 8.30
C GLY A 259 -1.64 9.92 8.06
N ALA A 260 -0.88 9.55 9.10
CA ALA A 260 0.35 8.80 8.91
C ALA A 260 0.05 7.43 8.29
N ILE A 261 0.84 7.06 7.29
CA ILE A 261 0.70 5.83 6.53
C ILE A 261 1.82 4.87 6.96
N VAL A 262 1.46 3.64 7.31
CA VAL A 262 2.39 2.56 7.70
C VAL A 262 2.24 1.40 6.72
N GLY A 263 3.28 1.16 5.93
CA GLY A 263 3.34 0.07 4.95
C GLY A 263 3.81 -1.24 5.57
N SER A 264 3.37 -2.35 4.97
CA SER A 264 3.77 -3.69 5.40
C SER A 264 5.18 -4.07 4.92
N GLY A 265 5.70 -3.45 3.87
CA GLY A 265 6.68 -4.08 3.00
C GLY A 265 6.06 -5.15 2.11
N THR A 266 6.81 -5.55 1.10
CA THR A 266 6.37 -6.45 0.02
C THR A 266 5.80 -7.77 0.56
N VAL A 267 4.56 -8.09 0.17
CA VAL A 267 3.89 -9.34 0.59
C VAL A 267 4.63 -10.54 0.02
N SER A 268 5.11 -11.43 0.90
CA SER A 268 5.93 -12.57 0.50
C SER A 268 5.55 -13.82 1.30
N ASN A 269 5.42 -14.96 0.63
CA ASN A 269 5.14 -16.25 1.26
C ASN A 269 6.23 -17.27 0.92
N TYR A 270 6.40 -18.28 1.78
CA TYR A 270 7.28 -19.42 1.49
C TYR A 270 6.76 -20.30 0.34
N ASP A 271 5.44 -20.40 0.19
CA ASP A 271 4.79 -21.13 -0.89
C ASP A 271 5.01 -20.43 -2.25
N ARG A 272 6.04 -20.88 -2.97
CA ARG A 272 6.44 -20.32 -4.27
C ARG A 272 5.39 -20.54 -5.38
N SER A 273 4.42 -21.45 -5.19
CA SER A 273 3.34 -21.64 -6.16
C SER A 273 2.38 -20.46 -6.22
N ARG A 274 2.47 -19.53 -5.25
CA ARG A 274 1.72 -18.27 -5.21
C ARG A 274 2.38 -17.14 -5.99
N GLY A 275 3.56 -17.36 -6.59
CA GLY A 275 4.31 -16.31 -7.28
C GLY A 275 4.98 -15.35 -6.30
N ALA A 276 5.19 -14.11 -6.73
CA ALA A 276 5.91 -13.08 -5.96
C ALA A 276 5.20 -11.73 -6.06
N SER A 277 5.51 -10.81 -5.14
CA SER A 277 5.01 -9.43 -5.17
C SER A 277 6.03 -8.41 -5.68
N CYS A 278 7.23 -8.86 -6.08
CA CYS A 278 8.22 -8.03 -6.77
C CYS A 278 9.12 -8.87 -7.70
N LEU A 279 9.68 -8.25 -8.75
CA LEU A 279 10.59 -8.91 -9.68
C LEU A 279 11.92 -9.24 -9.01
N ALA A 280 12.38 -8.43 -8.05
CA ALA A 280 13.58 -8.71 -7.28
C ALA A 280 13.51 -10.09 -6.61
N GLU A 281 12.39 -10.44 -5.96
CA GLU A 281 12.21 -11.74 -5.34
C GLU A 281 12.27 -12.89 -6.36
N LYS A 282 11.54 -12.75 -7.48
CA LYS A 282 11.58 -13.74 -8.56
C LYS A 282 13.00 -13.94 -9.11
N ARG A 283 13.72 -12.84 -9.34
CA ARG A 283 15.12 -12.85 -9.82
C ARG A 283 16.07 -13.50 -8.80
N MET A 284 15.85 -13.31 -7.51
CA MET A 284 16.63 -13.95 -6.44
C MET A 284 16.42 -15.46 -6.41
N LEU A 285 15.18 -15.91 -6.57
CA LEU A 285 14.86 -17.34 -6.68
C LEU A 285 15.56 -17.97 -7.90
N GLU A 286 15.50 -17.32 -9.07
CA GLU A 286 16.21 -17.76 -10.27
C GLU A 286 17.73 -17.85 -10.06
N LEU A 287 18.32 -16.91 -9.33
CA LEU A 287 19.73 -16.90 -8.99
C LEU A 287 20.08 -18.07 -8.05
N ILE A 288 19.25 -18.36 -7.06
CA ILE A 288 19.45 -19.47 -6.13
C ILE A 288 19.32 -20.82 -6.84
N GLU A 289 18.32 -20.98 -7.73
CA GLU A 289 18.05 -22.24 -8.43
C GLU A 289 19.02 -22.51 -9.58
N SER A 290 19.37 -21.49 -10.36
CA SER A 290 20.07 -21.65 -11.64
C SER A 290 21.35 -20.83 -11.77
N GLY A 291 21.72 -20.05 -10.75
CA GLY A 291 22.91 -19.20 -10.76
C GLY A 291 22.81 -17.97 -11.66
N THR A 292 21.65 -17.70 -12.29
CA THR A 292 21.44 -16.54 -13.17
C THR A 292 20.01 -16.02 -13.06
N ALA A 293 19.84 -14.71 -12.85
CA ALA A 293 18.55 -14.04 -12.94
C ALA A 293 18.17 -13.75 -14.41
N ARG A 294 17.08 -14.34 -14.89
CA ARG A 294 16.60 -14.27 -16.28
C ARG A 294 15.45 -13.31 -16.47
N THR A 295 14.54 -13.20 -15.49
CA THR A 295 13.40 -12.28 -15.56
C THR A 295 13.90 -10.84 -15.60
N PRO A 296 13.60 -10.04 -16.63
CA PRO A 296 14.01 -8.63 -16.67
C PRO A 296 13.24 -7.78 -15.64
N PHE A 297 13.80 -6.62 -15.31
CA PHE A 297 13.04 -5.54 -14.66
C PHE A 297 12.09 -4.85 -15.65
N LEU A 298 11.15 -4.07 -15.13
CA LEU A 298 10.16 -3.36 -15.93
C LEU A 298 10.79 -2.35 -16.89
N LYS A 299 10.09 -2.13 -17.99
CA LYS A 299 10.45 -1.28 -19.12
C LYS A 299 9.38 -0.25 -19.40
N PHE A 300 9.74 0.80 -20.12
CA PHE A 300 8.78 1.80 -20.56
C PHE A 300 7.69 1.13 -21.42
N GLY A 301 6.44 1.40 -21.07
CA GLY A 301 5.27 0.78 -21.67
C GLY A 301 4.71 -0.41 -20.89
N ASP A 302 5.47 -1.01 -19.97
CA ASP A 302 4.97 -2.08 -19.12
C ASP A 302 3.85 -1.58 -18.21
N ARG A 303 2.89 -2.48 -17.93
CA ARG A 303 1.73 -2.21 -17.09
C ARG A 303 1.74 -3.13 -15.90
N VAL A 304 1.53 -2.57 -14.71
CA VAL A 304 1.39 -3.32 -13.47
C VAL A 304 -0.03 -3.16 -12.95
N SER A 305 -0.68 -4.28 -12.62
CA SER A 305 -1.92 -4.26 -11.83
C SER A 305 -1.71 -4.91 -10.46
N ILE A 306 -2.32 -4.33 -9.43
CA ILE A 306 -2.37 -4.90 -8.07
C ILE A 306 -3.81 -4.76 -7.55
N GLU A 307 -4.40 -5.86 -7.14
CA GLU A 307 -5.79 -5.94 -6.69
C GLU A 307 -5.94 -6.98 -5.56
N MET A 308 -6.96 -6.79 -4.72
CA MET A 308 -7.37 -7.76 -3.73
C MET A 308 -8.89 -7.97 -3.83
N LEU A 309 -9.29 -9.24 -3.94
CA LEU A 309 -10.67 -9.67 -4.03
C LEU A 309 -11.13 -10.24 -2.69
N ASP A 310 -12.40 -10.03 -2.34
CA ASP A 310 -13.05 -10.68 -1.20
C ASP A 310 -13.37 -12.17 -1.50
N ALA A 311 -13.97 -12.85 -0.52
CA ALA A 311 -14.34 -14.26 -0.65
C ALA A 311 -15.39 -14.52 -1.75
N GLU A 312 -16.16 -13.50 -2.15
CA GLU A 312 -17.13 -13.54 -3.24
C GLU A 312 -16.54 -13.13 -4.60
N GLY A 313 -15.24 -12.82 -4.66
CA GLY A 313 -14.54 -12.42 -5.87
C GLY A 313 -14.75 -10.96 -6.28
N ARG A 314 -15.23 -10.10 -5.37
CA ARG A 314 -15.43 -8.66 -5.62
C ARG A 314 -14.20 -7.87 -5.19
N SER A 315 -13.87 -6.82 -5.94
CA SER A 315 -12.76 -5.94 -5.62
C SER A 315 -13.00 -5.17 -4.31
N VAL A 316 -12.07 -5.28 -3.37
CA VAL A 316 -12.18 -4.59 -2.07
C VAL A 316 -11.78 -3.12 -2.22
N PHE A 317 -10.61 -2.88 -2.80
CA PHE A 317 -9.98 -1.55 -2.88
C PHE A 317 -10.06 -0.91 -4.27
N GLY A 318 -10.58 -1.64 -5.26
CA GLY A 318 -10.27 -1.38 -6.66
C GLY A 318 -8.82 -1.80 -6.98
N ALA A 319 -8.47 -1.75 -8.27
CA ALA A 319 -7.13 -2.10 -8.72
C ALA A 319 -6.24 -0.86 -8.87
N ILE A 320 -4.99 -0.97 -8.42
CA ILE A 320 -3.89 -0.18 -8.96
C ILE A 320 -3.65 -0.72 -10.38
N GLU A 321 -3.65 0.14 -11.39
CA GLU A 321 -3.32 -0.17 -12.79
C GLU A 321 -2.47 0.96 -13.37
N ASN A 322 -1.17 0.87 -13.12
CA ASN A 322 -0.19 1.87 -13.52
C ASN A 322 0.57 1.46 -14.78
N ARG A 323 0.99 2.45 -15.57
CA ARG A 323 1.87 2.26 -16.74
C ARG A 323 3.21 2.93 -16.48
N VAL A 324 4.29 2.19 -16.70
CA VAL A 324 5.66 2.69 -16.61
C VAL A 324 5.94 3.57 -17.83
N VAL A 325 6.35 4.83 -17.61
CA VAL A 325 6.67 5.77 -18.70
C VAL A 325 8.02 6.44 -18.49
N LYS A 326 8.54 7.02 -19.56
CA LYS A 326 9.74 7.84 -19.48
C LYS A 326 9.37 9.19 -18.86
N GLY A 327 10.07 9.58 -17.81
CA GLY A 327 9.95 10.92 -17.23
C GLY A 327 10.50 12.00 -18.17
N ASP A 328 9.96 13.21 -18.03
CA ASP A 328 10.36 14.39 -18.79
C ASP A 328 11.72 14.97 -18.34
#